data_AF-A0A6N0KE16-F1
#
_entry.id   AF-A0A6N0KE16-F1
#
_cell.length_a   1.000
_cell.length_b   1.000
_cell.length_c   1.000
_cell.angle_alpha   90.00
_cell.angle_beta   90.00
_cell.angle_gamma   90.00
#
_symmetry.space_group_name_H-M   'P 1'
#
loop_
_entity.id
_entity.type
_entity.pdbx_description
1 polymer ?
#
loop_
_entity_poly.entity_id
_entity_poly.type
_entity_poly.pdbx_seq_one_letter_code
_entity_poly.pdbx_strand_id
1 'polypeptide(L)' 'MNASQHLVTHECMNCGQHHPLHLVRQILPAENTPEGEAEVLVCPCCGSYDFHQLEAVRDEH' A
#
# COMPACT_ATOMS: atom_id res chain seq x y z
N MET A 1 -2.29 -19.76 11.10
CA MET A 1 -1.01 -19.60 10.38
C MET A 1 -1.08 -18.28 9.61
N ASN A 2 -0.38 -17.24 10.08
CA ASN A 2 -0.47 -15.86 9.57
C ASN A 2 0.46 -15.69 8.36
N ALA A 3 0.02 -16.13 7.18
CA ALA A 3 0.84 -16.11 5.96
C ALA A 3 0.84 -14.75 5.21
N SER A 4 0.36 -13.67 5.82
CA SER A 4 0.17 -12.38 5.13
C SER A 4 1.27 -11.34 5.40
N GLN A 5 2.32 -11.68 6.15
CA GLN A 5 3.17 -10.64 6.76
C GLN A 5 4.27 -10.08 5.84
N HIS A 6 4.54 -10.68 4.67
CA HIS A 6 5.64 -10.23 3.81
C HIS A 6 5.36 -10.25 2.31
N LEU A 7 4.10 -10.48 1.88
CA LEU A 7 3.80 -10.43 0.45
C LEU A 7 3.86 -8.97 -0.02
N VAL A 8 4.85 -8.69 -0.86
CA VAL A 8 4.90 -7.45 -1.63
C VAL A 8 3.71 -7.46 -2.57
N THR A 9 2.86 -6.45 -2.45
CA THR A 9 1.64 -6.32 -3.25
C THR A 9 1.53 -4.97 -3.95
N HIS A 10 2.43 -4.02 -3.66
CA HIS A 10 2.35 -2.66 -4.18
C HIS A 10 3.72 -2.20 -4.70
N GLU A 11 3.74 -1.65 -5.90
CA GLU A 11 4.90 -1.00 -6.51
C GLU A 11 4.67 0.51 -6.56
N CYS A 12 5.60 1.30 -6.04
CA CYS A 12 5.54 2.75 -6.18
C CYS A 12 6.02 3.16 -7.57
N MET A 13 5.16 3.82 -8.33
CA MET A 13 5.45 4.23 -9.71
C MET A 13 6.47 5.38 -9.80
N ASN A 14 6.73 6.07 -8.69
CA ASN A 14 7.69 7.16 -8.64
C ASN A 14 9.14 6.70 -8.41
N CYS A 15 9.36 5.75 -7.49
CA CYS A 15 10.70 5.25 -7.17
C CYS A 15 10.96 3.79 -7.58
N GLY A 16 9.95 3.10 -8.13
CA GLY A 16 10.01 1.70 -8.54
C GLY A 16 10.12 0.71 -7.38
N GLN A 17 9.94 1.17 -6.13
CA GLN A 17 10.11 0.31 -4.96
C GLN A 17 8.87 -0.52 -4.66
N HIS A 18 9.14 -1.72 -4.20
CA HIS A 18 8.15 -2.74 -3.90
C HIS A 18 7.89 -2.81 -2.40
N HIS A 19 6.63 -2.70 -2.01
CA HIS A 19 6.22 -2.69 -0.61
C HIS A 19 5.01 -3.60 -0.36
N PRO A 20 4.92 -4.21 0.83
CA PRO A 20 3.69 -4.84 1.28
C PRO A 20 2.65 -3.78 1.66
N LEU A 21 1.36 -4.11 1.49
CA LEU A 21 0.23 -3.19 1.76
C LEU A 21 0.31 -2.53 3.15
N HIS A 22 0.65 -3.28 4.20
CA HIS A 22 0.67 -2.76 5.57
C HIS A 22 1.74 -1.67 5.80
N LEU A 23 2.79 -1.60 4.98
CA LEU A 23 3.82 -0.55 5.08
C LEU A 23 3.45 0.73 4.33
N VAL A 24 2.63 0.62 3.29
CA VAL A 24 2.23 1.78 2.48
C VAL A 24 0.90 2.35 2.94
N ARG A 25 0.07 1.58 3.63
CA ARG A 25 -1.25 2.01 4.08
C ARG A 25 -1.15 2.91 5.30
N GLN A 26 -1.68 4.12 5.18
CA GLN A 26 -1.74 5.12 6.25
C GLN A 26 -3.15 5.67 6.39
N ILE A 27 -3.50 6.07 7.61
CA ILE A 27 -4.75 6.80 7.90
C ILE A 27 -4.37 8.24 8.15
N LEU A 28 -4.88 9.15 7.33
CA LEU A 28 -4.63 10.58 7.46
C LEU A 28 -5.91 11.32 7.84
N PRO A 29 -5.81 12.43 8.60
CA PRO A 29 -6.95 13.30 8.85
C PRO A 29 -7.54 13.82 7.52
N ALA A 30 -8.85 13.73 7.38
CA ALA A 30 -9.59 14.21 6.23
C ALA A 30 -10.85 14.96 6.71
N GLU A 31 -10.70 16.24 7.02
CA GLU A 31 -11.78 17.08 7.57
C GLU A 31 -13.02 17.20 6.66
N ASN A 32 -12.88 16.82 5.38
CA ASN A 32 -13.94 16.84 4.39
C ASN A 32 -14.69 15.50 4.25
N THR A 33 -14.29 14.45 4.98
CA THR A 33 -15.04 13.19 5.06
C THR A 33 -15.89 13.17 6.33
N PRO A 34 -17.09 12.54 6.31
CA PRO A 34 -17.90 12.36 7.51
C PRO A 34 -17.15 11.68 8.66
N GLU A 35 -16.21 10.80 8.31
CA GLU A 35 -15.38 10.03 9.24
C GLU A 35 -14.22 10.85 9.83
N GLY A 36 -13.86 11.99 9.24
CA GLY A 36 -12.74 12.83 9.66
C GLY A 36 -11.35 12.26 9.36
N GLU A 37 -11.29 11.08 8.75
CA GLU A 37 -10.09 10.34 8.40
C GLU A 37 -10.24 9.70 7.01
N ALA A 38 -9.13 9.48 6.31
CA ALA A 38 -9.07 8.79 5.02
C ALA A 38 -7.90 7.80 4.99
N GLU A 39 -8.17 6.59 4.49
CA GLU A 39 -7.12 5.61 4.20
C GLU A 39 -6.47 5.95 2.85
N VAL A 40 -5.15 6.07 2.85
CA VAL A 40 -4.33 6.39 1.68
C VAL A 40 -3.13 5.46 1.60
N LEU A 41 -2.58 5.30 0.38
CA LEU A 41 -1.34 4.58 0.15
C LEU A 41 -0.21 5.59 -0.04
N VAL A 42 0.85 5.50 0.75
CA VAL A 42 2.00 6.42 0.76
C VAL A 42 3.29 5.62 0.74
N CYS A 43 4.20 5.97 -0.18
CA CYS A 43 5.51 5.33 -0.26
C CYS A 43 6.38 5.76 0.93
N PRO A 44 6.83 4.82 1.79
CA PRO A 44 7.70 5.16 2.91
C PRO A 44 9.07 5.67 2.45
N CYS A 45 9.47 5.40 1.21
CA CYS A 45 10.76 5.83 0.67
C CYS A 45 10.73 7.23 0.05
N CYS A 46 9.64 7.61 -0.65
CA CYS A 46 9.60 8.87 -1.42
C CYS A 46 8.36 9.73 -1.17
N GLY A 47 7.40 9.28 -0.36
CA GLY A 47 6.17 10.02 -0.05
C GLY A 47 5.15 10.10 -1.19
N SER A 48 5.40 9.44 -2.32
CA SER A 48 4.44 9.39 -3.43
C SER A 48 3.21 8.56 -3.07
N TYR A 49 2.07 8.95 -3.65
CA TYR A 49 0.78 8.25 -3.56
C TYR A 49 0.52 7.36 -4.78
N ASP A 50 1.42 7.39 -5.78
CA ASP A 50 1.26 6.66 -7.02
C ASP A 50 1.75 5.21 -6.85
N PHE A 51 0.78 4.31 -6.69
CA PHE A 51 1.02 2.89 -6.55
C PHE A 51 0.34 2.07 -7.63
N HIS A 52 1.02 1.02 -8.08
CA HIS A 52 0.45 -0.05 -8.85
C HIS A 52 0.31 -1.29 -7.96
N GLN A 53 -0.89 -1.84 -7.89
CA GLN A 53 -1.14 -3.09 -7.18
C GLN A 53 -0.67 -4.26 -8.03
N LEU A 54 0.24 -5.07 -7.48
CA LEU A 54 0.73 -6.28 -8.13
C LEU A 54 -0.32 -7.38 -8.00
N GLU A 55 -0.62 -8.06 -9.11
CA GLU A 55 -1.45 -9.26 -9.07
C GLU A 55 -0.76 -10.32 -8.21
N ALA A 56 -1.45 -10.78 -7.17
CA ALA A 56 -0.99 -11.92 -6.40
C ALA A 56 -1.08 -13.16 -7.30
N VAL A 57 0.00 -13.51 -7.98
CA VAL A 57 0.15 -14.83 -8.58
C VAL A 57 0.06 -15.85 -7.46
N ARG A 58 -1.12 -16.47 -7.33
CA ARG A 58 -1.27 -17.69 -6.55
C ARG A 58 -0.46 -18.73 -7.31
N ASP A 59 0.62 -19.21 -6.71
CA ASP A 59 1.38 -20.34 -7.23
C ASP A 59 0.43 -21.55 -7.23
N GLU A 60 -0.21 -21.81 -8.37
CA GLU A 60 -1.02 -23.01 -8.59
C GLU A 60 -0.07 -24.15 -8.95
N HIS A 61 0.39 -24.89 -7.93
CA HIS A 61 1.09 -26.16 -8.09
C HIS A 61 0.13 -27.34 -7.92
#